data_AF-A0AAV0K9T8-F1
#
_entry.id   AF-A0AAV0K9T8-F1
#
_cell.length_a   1.000
_cell.length_b   1.000
_cell.length_c   1.000
_cell.angle_alpha   90.00
_cell.angle_beta   90.00
_cell.angle_gamma   90.00
#
_symmetry.space_group_name_H-M   'P 1'
#
loop_
_entity.id
_entity.type
_entity.pdbx_description
1 polymer ?
#
loop_
_entity_poly.entity_id
_entity_poly.type
_entity_poly.pdbx_seq_one_letter_code
_entity_poly.pdbx_strand_id
1 'polypeptide(L)'
;MGYLLSWDLVEWIASSRIPANDTVGPEDKLVGKWLNIGGKAKNRVSNKTAMYDYPGTNGRCSHELIPETIAVHRLKSWDQWFHVLEFFNVTAELELSNLYHLE
;
A
#
# COMPACT_ATOMS: atom_id res chain seq x y z
N MET A 1 3.18 -4.51 -2.69
CA MET A 1 2.90 -4.18 -1.28
C MET A 1 3.30 -2.73 -1.04
N GLY A 2 2.48 -1.96 -0.35
CA GLY A 2 2.70 -0.52 -0.13
C GLY A 2 3.37 -0.21 1.21
N TYR A 3 3.70 1.06 1.40
CA TYR A 3 4.16 1.62 2.66
C TYR A 3 3.69 3.06 2.79
N LEU A 4 3.69 3.59 4.00
CA LEU A 4 3.34 4.98 4.30
C LEU A 4 4.52 5.64 5.00
N LEU A 5 4.75 6.92 4.70
CA LEU A 5 5.78 7.74 5.33
C LEU A 5 5.12 8.93 6.03
N SER A 6 5.62 9.27 7.20
CA SER A 6 5.32 10.55 7.83
C SER A 6 5.98 11.69 7.06
N TRP A 7 5.39 12.88 7.15
CA TRP A 7 5.83 14.02 6.35
C TRP A 7 7.29 14.43 6.63
N ASP A 8 7.76 14.31 7.88
CA ASP A 8 9.14 14.59 8.25
C ASP A 8 10.16 13.68 7.52
N LEU A 9 9.78 12.43 7.24
CA LEU A 9 10.59 11.51 6.44
C LEU A 9 10.59 11.93 4.97
N VAL A 10 9.46 12.41 4.45
CA VAL A 10 9.35 12.93 3.07
C VAL A 10 10.24 14.17 2.91
N GLU A 11 10.15 15.12 3.84
CA GLU A 11 11.00 16.32 3.85
C GLU A 11 12.48 15.96 3.91
N TRP A 12 12.85 15.00 4.79
CA TRP A 12 14.21 14.52 4.85
C TRP A 12 14.68 13.85 3.55
N ILE A 13 13.82 13.05 2.91
CA ILE A 13 14.14 12.42 1.61
C ILE A 13 14.39 13.51 0.56
N ALA A 14 13.57 14.55 0.53
CA ALA A 14 13.67 15.65 -0.43
C ALA A 14 14.93 16.49 -0.27
N SER A 15 15.43 16.68 0.96
CA SER A 15 16.59 17.55 1.24
C SER A 15 17.92 16.81 1.43
N SER A 16 17.92 15.48 1.55
CA SER A 16 19.10 14.68 1.86
C SER A 16 19.92 14.31 0.62
N ARG A 17 21.25 14.35 0.75
CA ARG A 17 22.15 13.85 -0.31
C ARG A 17 22.12 12.32 -0.45
N ILE A 18 21.62 11.60 0.56
CA ILE A 18 21.56 10.12 0.52
C ILE A 18 20.62 9.64 -0.59
N PRO A 19 19.31 9.99 -0.61
CA PRO A 19 18.44 9.67 -1.74
C PRO A 19 18.87 10.31 -3.05
N ALA A 20 19.33 11.56 -3.02
CA ALA A 20 19.71 12.30 -4.22
C ALA A 20 20.85 11.62 -5.01
N ASN A 21 21.74 10.88 -4.33
CA ASN A 21 22.86 10.18 -4.94
C ASN A 21 22.61 8.69 -5.23
N ASP A 22 21.43 8.15 -4.89
CA ASP A 22 21.15 6.71 -4.92
C ASP A 22 19.75 6.41 -5.44
N THR A 23 19.48 6.73 -6.71
CA THR A 23 18.13 6.70 -7.32
C THR A 23 17.85 5.49 -8.23
N VAL A 24 18.80 4.55 -8.36
CA VAL A 24 18.70 3.42 -9.30
C VAL A 24 18.43 2.12 -8.57
N GLY A 25 17.25 1.53 -8.80
CA GLY A 25 16.84 0.25 -8.22
C GLY A 25 15.34 0.18 -7.94
N PRO A 26 14.85 -0.95 -7.39
CA PRO A 26 13.48 -1.06 -6.90
C PRO A 26 13.23 -0.01 -5.81
N GLU A 27 12.19 0.79 -6.02
CA GLU A 27 11.88 1.97 -5.22
C GLU A 27 11.71 1.64 -3.72
N ASP A 28 10.98 0.57 -3.40
CA ASP A 28 10.74 0.11 -2.03
C ASP A 28 12.05 -0.29 -1.30
N LYS A 29 12.98 -0.93 -2.01
CA LYS A 29 14.30 -1.27 -1.50
C LYS A 29 15.16 -0.03 -1.31
N LEU A 30 15.09 0.93 -2.23
CA LEU A 30 15.83 2.18 -2.14
C LEU A 30 15.38 2.99 -0.93
N VAL A 31 14.07 3.16 -0.74
CA VAL A 31 13.52 3.87 0.43
C VAL A 31 13.98 3.21 1.73
N GLY A 32 13.89 1.87 1.82
CA GLY A 32 14.40 1.15 2.98
C GLY A 32 15.90 1.37 3.22
N LYS A 33 16.71 1.33 2.15
CA LYS A 33 18.15 1.57 2.20
C LYS A 33 18.48 2.99 2.66
N TRP A 34 17.84 4.01 2.09
CA TRP A 34 18.07 5.41 2.46
C TRP A 34 17.77 5.65 3.93
N LEU A 35 16.61 5.17 4.41
CA LEU A 35 16.21 5.35 5.80
C LEU A 35 17.19 4.67 6.76
N ASN A 36 17.71 3.50 6.42
CA ASN A 36 18.74 2.81 7.21
C ASN A 36 20.06 3.59 7.25
N ILE A 37 20.58 4.02 6.10
CA ILE A 37 21.83 4.81 6.01
C ILE A 37 21.69 6.14 6.75
N GLY A 38 20.53 6.79 6.64
CA GLY A 38 20.23 8.07 7.28
C GLY A 38 19.90 7.97 8.78
N GLY A 39 19.84 6.77 9.36
CA GLY A 39 19.43 6.57 10.75
C GLY A 39 18.00 7.05 11.03
N LYS A 40 17.11 6.98 10.04
CA LYS A 40 15.71 7.43 10.08
C LYS A 40 14.76 6.26 10.33
N ALA A 41 13.45 6.56 10.35
CA ALA A 41 12.37 5.58 10.54
C ALA A 41 12.49 4.74 11.83
N LYS A 42 12.93 5.35 12.94
CA LYS A 42 13.05 4.69 14.26
C LYS A 42 11.72 4.14 14.80
N ASN A 43 10.60 4.74 14.38
CA ASN A 43 9.24 4.34 14.76
C ASN A 43 8.56 3.47 13.68
N ARG A 44 9.34 2.69 12.91
CA ARG A 44 8.80 1.86 11.84
C ARG A 44 7.92 0.74 12.39
N VAL A 45 6.66 0.72 11.96
CA VAL A 45 5.72 -0.37 12.22
C VAL A 45 5.60 -1.25 10.97
N SER A 46 5.69 -2.57 11.13
CA SER A 46 5.47 -3.53 10.04
C SER A 46 4.25 -4.38 10.36
N ASN A 47 3.08 -3.95 9.90
CA ASN A 47 1.83 -4.68 10.09
C ASN A 47 1.49 -5.50 8.84
N LYS A 48 2.14 -6.67 8.70
CA LYS A 48 2.03 -7.53 7.51
C LYS A 48 0.62 -8.08 7.25
N THR A 49 -0.25 -8.07 8.26
CA THR A 49 -1.62 -8.60 8.17
C THR A 49 -2.65 -7.53 7.77
N ALA A 50 -2.28 -6.25 7.74
CA ALA A 50 -3.21 -5.18 7.39
C ALA A 50 -3.15 -4.79 5.90
N MET A 51 -2.06 -5.09 5.21
CA MET A 51 -1.93 -4.94 3.76
C MET A 51 -1.48 -6.26 3.18
N TYR A 52 -2.24 -6.86 2.26
CA TYR A 52 -1.98 -8.21 1.78
C TYR A 52 -2.56 -8.44 0.38
N ASP A 53 -2.14 -9.52 -0.28
CA ASP A 53 -2.64 -9.94 -1.58
C ASP A 53 -4.09 -10.47 -1.47
N TYR A 54 -4.90 -10.27 -2.51
CA TYR A 54 -6.31 -10.70 -2.57
C TYR A 54 -6.52 -12.16 -2.10
N PRO A 55 -7.61 -12.48 -1.37
CA PRO A 55 -7.89 -13.82 -0.87
C PRO A 55 -7.74 -14.91 -1.93
N GLY A 56 -7.12 -16.03 -1.57
CA GLY A 56 -6.87 -17.14 -2.50
C GLY A 56 -5.74 -16.90 -3.52
N THR A 57 -5.11 -15.72 -3.55
CA THR A 57 -3.93 -15.48 -4.41
C THR A 57 -2.65 -15.74 -3.63
N ASN A 58 -1.85 -16.73 -4.06
CA ASN A 58 -0.52 -17.05 -3.51
C ASN A 58 -0.37 -17.04 -1.96
N GLY A 59 -0.89 -18.08 -1.33
CA GLY A 59 -0.32 -18.77 -0.16
C GLY A 59 0.01 -17.97 1.11
N ARG A 60 1.12 -17.22 1.13
CA ARG A 60 1.75 -16.70 2.38
C ARG A 60 1.44 -15.24 2.71
N CYS A 61 1.03 -14.45 1.72
CA CYS A 61 0.72 -13.03 1.88
C CYS A 61 -0.73 -12.73 1.50
N SER A 62 -1.61 -13.72 1.57
CA SER A 62 -3.06 -13.56 1.39
C SER A 62 -3.78 -14.24 2.54
N HIS A 63 -4.90 -13.63 2.93
CA HIS A 63 -5.88 -14.18 3.84
C HIS A 63 -7.23 -13.53 3.53
N GLU A 64 -8.27 -13.95 4.24
CA GLU A 64 -9.62 -13.40 4.08
C GLU A 64 -9.68 -11.90 4.41
N LEU A 65 -10.66 -11.22 3.82
CA LEU A 65 -10.97 -9.83 4.13
C LEU A 65 -11.48 -9.72 5.58
N ILE A 66 -10.78 -8.94 6.40
CA ILE A 66 -11.09 -8.72 7.83
C ILE A 66 -11.28 -7.23 8.13
N PRO A 67 -12.03 -6.84 9.17
CA PRO A 67 -12.28 -5.42 9.49
C PRO A 67 -11.02 -4.55 9.62
N GLU A 68 -9.89 -5.13 10.02
CA GLU A 68 -8.59 -4.45 10.18
C GLU A 68 -7.81 -4.29 8.87
N THR A 69 -8.39 -4.68 7.74
CA THR A 69 -7.75 -4.56 6.42
C THR A 69 -7.62 -3.10 6.04
N ILE A 70 -6.41 -2.69 5.69
CA ILE A 70 -6.08 -1.31 5.28
C ILE A 70 -5.90 -1.23 3.76
N ALA A 71 -5.34 -2.26 3.12
CA ALA A 71 -5.20 -2.30 1.66
C ALA A 71 -5.11 -3.72 1.12
N VAL A 72 -5.67 -3.93 -0.08
CA VAL A 72 -5.60 -5.21 -0.80
C VAL A 72 -4.78 -5.05 -2.08
N HIS A 73 -3.83 -5.95 -2.31
CA HIS A 73 -2.94 -5.97 -3.45
C HIS A 73 -3.33 -7.07 -4.45
N ARG A 74 -2.85 -6.98 -5.70
CA ARG A 74 -3.10 -7.93 -6.79
C ARG A 74 -4.56 -8.10 -7.22
N LEU A 75 -5.35 -7.03 -7.24
CA LEU A 75 -6.66 -7.00 -7.90
C LEU A 75 -6.48 -7.00 -9.42
N LYS A 76 -6.50 -8.18 -10.03
CA LYS A 76 -6.20 -8.42 -11.46
C LYS A 76 -7.44 -8.67 -12.33
N SER A 77 -8.62 -8.86 -11.74
CA SER A 77 -9.89 -8.96 -12.46
C SER A 77 -10.94 -8.01 -11.90
N TRP A 78 -11.98 -7.75 -12.68
CA TRP A 78 -13.12 -6.90 -12.27
C TRP A 78 -13.84 -7.46 -11.04
N ASP A 79 -14.07 -8.78 -10.98
CA ASP A 79 -14.71 -9.42 -9.82
C ASP A 79 -13.93 -9.17 -8.52
N GLN A 80 -12.59 -9.17 -8.60
CA GLN A 80 -11.73 -8.88 -7.44
C GLN A 80 -11.85 -7.42 -7.00
N TRP A 81 -11.94 -6.50 -7.96
CA TRP A 81 -12.17 -5.08 -7.69
C TRP A 81 -13.52 -4.85 -7.04
N PHE A 82 -14.60 -5.41 -7.60
CA PHE A 82 -15.94 -5.26 -7.04
C PHE A 82 -16.02 -5.81 -5.62
N HIS A 83 -15.54 -7.04 -5.39
CA HIS A 83 -15.54 -7.64 -4.06
C HIS A 83 -14.81 -6.78 -3.02
N VAL A 84 -13.65 -6.20 -3.36
CA VAL A 84 -12.90 -5.35 -2.42
C VAL A 84 -13.56 -3.99 -2.22
N LEU A 85 -14.15 -3.39 -3.26
CA LEU A 85 -14.88 -2.13 -3.14
C LEU A 85 -16.13 -2.26 -2.27
N GLU A 86 -16.88 -3.36 -2.43
CA GLU A 86 -18.00 -3.72 -1.56
C GLU A 86 -17.55 -3.92 -0.12
N PHE A 87 -16.46 -4.66 0.10
CA PHE A 87 -15.91 -4.88 1.44
C PHE A 87 -15.55 -3.58 2.16
N PHE A 88 -14.87 -2.65 1.48
CA PHE A 88 -14.54 -1.34 2.06
C PHE A 88 -15.73 -0.39 2.11
N ASN A 89 -16.90 -0.81 1.62
CA ASN A 89 -18.13 -0.02 1.58
C ASN A 89 -17.96 1.36 0.91
N VAL A 90 -16.99 1.49 -0.01
CA VAL A 90 -16.64 2.78 -0.64
C VAL A 90 -17.78 3.32 -1.49
N THR A 91 -18.64 2.43 -1.98
CA THR A 91 -19.71 2.74 -2.93
C THR A 91 -21.08 2.89 -2.28
N ALA A 92 -21.25 2.58 -1.00
CA ALA A 92 -22.58 2.59 -0.37
C ALA A 92 -23.21 3.98 -0.22
N GLU A 93 -22.39 5.03 -0.20
CA GLU A 93 -22.85 6.42 -0.12
C GLU A 93 -22.69 7.17 -1.45
N LEU A 94 -22.23 6.50 -2.51
CA LEU A 94 -22.00 7.15 -3.80
C LEU A 94 -23.21 6.96 -4.72
N GLU A 95 -23.77 8.07 -5.18
CA GLU A 95 -24.78 8.12 -6.24
C GLU A 95 -24.22 7.53 -7.54
N LEU A 96 -24.80 6.42 -8.00
CA LEU A 96 -24.41 5.75 -9.24
C LEU A 96 -24.27 6.77 -10.38
N SER A 97 -23.14 6.72 -11.07
CA SER A 97 -22.84 7.65 -12.15
C SER A 97 -22.48 6.89 -13.42
N ASN A 98 -22.56 7.54 -14.59
CA ASN A 98 -22.11 6.97 -15.86
C ASN A 98 -20.60 6.64 -15.90
N LEU A 99 -19.84 6.98 -14.84
CA LEU A 99 -18.40 6.72 -14.73
C LEU A 99 -18.08 5.46 -13.93
N TYR A 100 -19.04 4.88 -13.20
CA TYR A 100 -18.89 3.59 -12.53
C TYR A 100 -20.25 2.87 -12.42
N HIS A 101 -20.30 1.63 -12.92
CA HIS A 101 -21.45 0.74 -12.78
C HIS A 101 -20.97 -0.54 -12.10
N LEU A 102 -21.71 -1.00 -11.08
CA LEU A 102 -21.46 -2.25 -10.36
C LEU A 102 -22.21 -3.43 -11.01
N GLU A 103 -22.35 -3.43 -12.35
CA GLU A 103 -23.03 -4.48 -13.14
C GLU A 103 -22.04 -5.36 -13.91
#